data_AF-A0A1G0J3G7-F1
#
_entry.id   AF-A0A1G0J3G7-F1
#
_cell.length_a   1.000
_cell.length_b   1.000
_cell.length_c   1.000
_cell.angle_alpha   90.00
_cell.angle_beta   90.00
_cell.angle_gamma   90.00
#
_symmetry.space_group_name_H-M   'P 1'
#
loop_
_entity.id
_entity.type
_entity.pdbx_description
1 polymer ?
#
loop_
_entity_poly.entity_id
_entity_poly.type
_entity_poly.pdbx_seq_one_letter_code
_entity_poly.pdbx_strand_id
1 'polypeptide(L)'
;MNTRGRHFLLEYWGCHAGTLDQLDVVEASMKKAALAAGATIVQSTFHRFAPQGVSGVVVVQESHLSIHTWPEYGYAAVDCFTCGDTAQEEAHAVLRAALQASRAEILIVNRGLSQQAHSMQVESHVIETTQQTTWQEISAPVYTLPSMQQRKDCI
;
A
#
# COMPACT_ATOMS: atom_id res chain seq x y z
N MET A 1 5.15 -17.55 -17.34
CA MET A 1 4.61 -16.59 -16.36
C MET A 1 5.35 -16.82 -15.05
N ASN A 2 6.02 -15.80 -14.53
CA ASN A 2 6.70 -15.84 -13.23
C ASN A 2 5.72 -15.30 -12.19
N THR A 3 5.54 -15.98 -11.06
CA THR A 3 4.63 -15.57 -9.98
C THR A 3 5.17 -14.42 -9.13
N ARG A 4 6.36 -13.90 -9.47
CA ARG A 4 7.03 -12.84 -8.73
C ARG A 4 6.29 -11.51 -8.87
N GLY A 5 5.80 -11.01 -7.75
CA GLY A 5 5.32 -9.64 -7.61
C GLY A 5 5.91 -8.98 -6.37
N ARG A 6 5.80 -7.66 -6.31
CA ARG A 6 6.31 -6.84 -5.21
C ARG A 6 5.15 -6.02 -4.67
N HIS A 7 4.97 -6.01 -3.36
CA HIS A 7 3.80 -5.46 -2.70
C HIS A 7 4.23 -4.38 -1.71
N PHE A 8 3.85 -3.15 -1.99
CA PHE A 8 4.08 -2.00 -1.12
C PHE A 8 2.84 -1.84 -0.24
N LEU A 9 3.03 -1.99 1.07
CA LEU A 9 2.06 -1.66 2.10
C LEU A 9 2.42 -0.29 2.64
N LEU A 10 1.54 0.68 2.45
CA LEU A 10 1.80 2.10 2.63
C LEU A 10 0.84 2.68 3.66
N GLU A 11 1.43 3.30 4.68
CA GLU A 11 0.73 3.96 5.77
C GLU A 11 0.99 5.47 5.67
N TYR A 12 0.01 6.23 5.18
CA TYR A 12 0.14 7.68 5.04
C TYR A 12 -0.51 8.43 6.20
N TRP A 13 0.25 9.31 6.83
CA TRP A 13 -0.17 10.09 7.99
C TRP A 13 -0.02 11.60 7.76
N GLY A 14 -0.87 12.37 8.43
CA GLY A 14 -0.91 13.83 8.30
C GLY A 14 -1.33 14.29 6.91
N CYS A 15 -2.20 13.52 6.26
CA CYS A 15 -2.78 13.85 4.96
C CYS A 15 -3.78 15.01 5.09
N HIS A 16 -4.06 15.68 3.97
CA HIS A 16 -5.10 16.69 3.94
C HIS A 16 -6.51 16.06 4.02
N ALA A 17 -7.23 16.30 5.11
CA ALA A 17 -8.55 15.70 5.35
C ALA A 17 -9.56 15.96 4.21
N GLY A 18 -9.55 17.17 3.63
CA GLY A 18 -10.41 17.51 2.50
C GLY A 18 -10.11 16.70 1.24
N THR A 19 -8.87 16.26 1.05
CA THR A 19 -8.48 15.37 -0.06
C THR A 19 -8.95 13.94 0.21
N LEU A 20 -8.76 13.46 1.44
CA LEU A 20 -9.12 12.10 1.84
C LEU A 20 -10.62 11.80 1.70
N ASP A 21 -11.47 12.82 1.76
CA ASP A 21 -12.93 12.70 1.65
C ASP A 21 -13.49 12.97 0.23
N GLN A 22 -12.63 13.28 -0.74
CA GLN A 22 -13.05 13.58 -2.11
C GLN A 22 -12.87 12.38 -3.03
N LEU A 23 -13.97 11.70 -3.34
CA LEU A 23 -13.98 10.49 -4.18
C LEU A 23 -13.23 10.69 -5.50
N ASP A 24 -13.55 11.73 -6.25
CA ASP A 24 -12.97 11.97 -7.58
C ASP A 24 -11.45 12.21 -7.51
N VAL A 25 -10.99 12.91 -6.46
CA VAL A 25 -9.58 13.21 -6.25
C VAL A 25 -8.83 11.93 -5.85
N VAL A 26 -9.39 11.12 -4.95
CA VAL A 26 -8.80 9.85 -4.53
C VAL A 26 -8.73 8.88 -5.71
N GLU A 27 -9.82 8.73 -6.49
CA GLU A 27 -9.83 7.88 -7.68
C GLU A 27 -8.80 8.33 -8.73
N ALA A 28 -8.75 9.62 -9.05
CA ALA A 28 -7.78 10.16 -9.99
C ALA A 28 -6.33 9.94 -9.52
N SER A 29 -6.07 10.10 -8.22
CA SER A 29 -4.74 9.90 -7.63
C SER A 29 -4.30 8.43 -7.71
N MET A 30 -5.20 7.49 -7.39
CA MET A 30 -4.92 6.06 -7.49
C MET A 30 -4.70 5.60 -8.93
N LYS A 31 -5.49 6.09 -9.89
CA LYS A 31 -5.26 5.81 -11.31
C LYS A 31 -3.92 6.38 -11.78
N LYS A 32 -3.59 7.61 -11.39
CA LYS A 32 -2.30 8.22 -11.72
C LYS A 32 -1.14 7.43 -11.13
N ALA A 33 -1.28 6.93 -9.90
CA ALA A 33 -0.27 6.09 -9.25
C ALA A 33 -0.08 4.76 -9.99
N ALA A 34 -1.17 4.09 -10.40
CA ALA A 34 -1.09 2.87 -11.20
C ALA A 34 -0.35 3.11 -12.54
N LEU A 35 -0.65 4.20 -13.23
CA LEU A 35 0.04 4.56 -14.47
C LEU A 35 1.51 4.91 -14.25
N ALA A 36 1.84 5.61 -13.16
CA ALA A 36 3.22 5.94 -12.79
C ALA A 36 4.05 4.68 -12.47
N ALA A 37 3.43 3.64 -11.89
CA ALA A 37 4.07 2.34 -11.71
C ALA A 37 4.32 1.58 -13.03
N GLY A 38 3.81 2.07 -14.15
CA GLY A 38 3.82 1.37 -15.44
C GLY A 38 2.75 0.28 -15.54
N ALA A 39 1.76 0.27 -14.66
CA ALA A 39 0.72 -0.76 -14.65
C ALA A 39 -0.40 -0.45 -15.67
N THR A 40 -0.93 -1.51 -16.28
CA THR A 40 -2.10 -1.41 -17.18
C THR A 40 -3.37 -1.55 -16.36
N ILE A 41 -4.17 -0.48 -16.30
CA ILE A 41 -5.46 -0.46 -15.61
C ILE A 41 -6.49 -1.29 -16.38
N VAL A 42 -7.16 -2.20 -15.67
CA VAL A 42 -8.28 -3.00 -16.18
C VAL A 42 -9.61 -2.36 -15.79
N GLN A 43 -9.77 -2.01 -14.51
CA GLN A 43 -10.99 -1.41 -13.95
C GLN A 43 -10.67 -0.63 -12.67
N SER A 44 -11.51 0.34 -12.31
CA SER A 44 -11.54 0.95 -10.99
C SER A 44 -12.93 0.91 -10.37
N THR A 45 -13.00 0.89 -9.03
CA THR A 45 -14.23 1.12 -8.28
C THR A 45 -13.93 1.85 -6.98
N PHE A 46 -14.71 2.87 -6.67
CA PHE A 46 -14.53 3.74 -5.51
C PHE A 46 -15.88 3.98 -4.83
N HIS A 47 -15.85 4.10 -3.50
CA HIS A 47 -17.02 4.39 -2.69
C HIS A 47 -16.65 5.38 -1.59
N ARG A 48 -17.43 6.47 -1.49
CA ARG A 48 -17.36 7.41 -0.38
C ARG A 48 -18.42 7.03 0.65
N PHE A 49 -18.00 6.91 1.90
CA PHE A 49 -18.87 6.58 3.02
C PHE A 49 -19.47 7.84 3.65
N ALA A 50 -20.56 7.63 4.41
CA ALA A 50 -21.11 8.65 5.31
C ALA A 50 -20.62 8.36 6.74
N PRO A 51 -20.21 9.39 7.51
CA PRO A 51 -20.20 10.81 7.15
C PRO A 51 -19.06 11.21 6.20
N GLN A 52 -17.96 10.47 6.18
CA GLN A 52 -16.76 10.78 5.41
C GLN A 52 -15.91 9.52 5.15
N GLY A 53 -14.89 9.66 4.30
CA GLY A 53 -13.90 8.63 3.98
C GLY A 53 -14.21 7.91 2.68
N VAL A 54 -13.16 7.39 2.05
CA VAL A 54 -13.20 6.76 0.73
C VAL A 54 -12.49 5.42 0.79
N SER A 55 -13.12 4.39 0.25
CA SER A 55 -12.44 3.14 -0.12
C SER A 55 -12.44 2.98 -1.62
N GLY A 56 -11.38 2.43 -2.19
CA GLY A 56 -11.38 2.06 -3.59
C GLY A 56 -10.27 1.13 -3.99
N VAL A 57 -10.43 0.55 -5.18
CA VAL A 57 -9.47 -0.36 -5.78
C VAL A 57 -9.34 -0.07 -7.26
N VAL A 58 -8.10 -0.11 -7.74
CA VAL A 58 -7.73 -0.12 -9.15
C VAL A 58 -7.20 -1.51 -9.47
N VAL A 59 -7.96 -2.27 -10.24
CA VAL A 59 -7.52 -3.57 -10.76
C VAL A 59 -6.59 -3.30 -11.93
N VAL A 60 -5.39 -3.87 -11.88
CA VAL A 60 -4.40 -3.82 -12.96
C VAL A 60 -4.14 -5.22 -13.49
N GLN A 61 -3.44 -5.36 -14.61
CA GLN A 61 -3.06 -6.68 -15.11
C GLN A 61 -2.26 -7.44 -14.04
N GLU A 62 -2.83 -8.58 -13.60
CA GLU A 62 -2.23 -9.55 -12.67
C GLU A 62 -2.10 -9.13 -11.18
N SER A 63 -2.66 -7.99 -10.77
CA SER A 63 -2.60 -7.51 -9.36
C SER A 63 -3.62 -6.39 -9.05
N HIS A 64 -3.33 -5.48 -8.11
CA HIS A 64 -4.22 -4.36 -7.72
C HIS A 64 -3.49 -3.24 -6.97
N LEU A 65 -4.12 -2.06 -6.95
CA LEU A 65 -3.85 -1.02 -5.96
C LEU A 65 -5.14 -0.76 -5.16
N SER A 66 -5.10 -0.70 -3.83
CA SER A 66 -6.25 -0.35 -2.97
C SER A 66 -5.93 0.80 -2.03
N ILE A 67 -6.97 1.54 -1.63
CA ILE A 67 -6.88 2.62 -0.64
C ILE A 67 -8.10 2.61 0.27
N HIS A 68 -7.84 2.91 1.55
CA HIS A 68 -8.85 3.21 2.56
C HIS A 68 -8.44 4.50 3.29
N THR A 69 -9.35 5.47 3.40
CA THR A 69 -9.05 6.77 4.01
C THR A 69 -9.90 7.02 5.26
N TRP A 70 -9.29 7.69 6.25
CA TRP A 70 -9.93 8.20 7.46
C TRP A 70 -9.60 9.70 7.62
N PRO A 71 -10.41 10.59 7.02
CA PRO A 71 -10.17 12.03 7.03
C PRO A 71 -10.02 12.63 8.44
N GLU A 72 -10.74 12.11 9.43
CA GLU A 72 -10.72 12.54 10.84
C GLU A 72 -9.36 12.34 11.52
N TYR A 73 -8.54 11.41 10.99
CA TYR A 73 -7.21 11.11 11.50
C TYR A 73 -6.11 11.59 10.54
N GLY A 74 -6.48 12.18 9.40
CA GLY A 74 -5.51 12.50 8.33
C GLY A 74 -4.74 11.26 7.87
N TYR A 75 -5.41 10.11 7.82
CA TYR A 75 -4.80 8.80 7.59
C TYR A 75 -5.31 8.12 6.31
N ALA A 76 -4.42 7.46 5.59
CA ALA A 76 -4.78 6.56 4.50
C ALA A 76 -3.89 5.30 4.53
N ALA A 77 -4.54 4.14 4.45
CA ALA A 77 -3.90 2.85 4.20
C ALA A 77 -3.94 2.56 2.70
N VAL A 78 -2.81 2.22 2.10
CA VAL A 78 -2.71 1.94 0.67
C VAL A 78 -1.92 0.65 0.44
N ASP A 79 -2.44 -0.19 -0.44
CA ASP A 79 -1.75 -1.35 -0.98
C ASP A 79 -1.41 -1.07 -2.44
N CYS A 80 -0.14 -1.25 -2.81
CA CYS A 80 0.32 -1.19 -4.19
C CYS A 80 0.96 -2.51 -4.55
N PHE A 81 0.20 -3.44 -5.12
CA PHE A 81 0.70 -4.74 -5.56
C PHE A 81 0.86 -4.75 -7.07
N THR A 82 2.06 -5.06 -7.56
CA THR A 82 2.33 -5.20 -9.01
C THR A 82 3.22 -6.40 -9.32
N CYS A 83 3.02 -6.97 -10.49
CA CYS A 83 3.85 -8.04 -11.06
C CYS A 83 4.81 -7.48 -12.11
N GLY A 84 5.98 -8.10 -12.26
CA GLY A 84 7.01 -7.67 -13.22
C GLY A 84 7.92 -6.56 -12.70
N ASP A 85 8.65 -5.91 -13.63
CA ASP A 85 9.56 -4.82 -13.33
C ASP A 85 8.80 -3.48 -13.41
N THR A 86 8.21 -3.08 -12.29
CA THR A 86 7.39 -1.86 -12.16
C THR A 86 8.04 -0.83 -11.25
N ALA A 87 7.68 0.45 -11.46
CA ALA A 87 8.22 1.58 -10.71
C ALA A 87 7.31 1.96 -9.52
N GLN A 88 7.19 1.07 -8.52
CA GLN A 88 6.27 1.27 -7.39
C GLN A 88 6.60 2.48 -6.52
N GLU A 89 7.88 2.87 -6.49
CA GLU A 89 8.37 4.09 -5.87
C GLU A 89 7.73 5.34 -6.49
N GLU A 90 7.46 5.33 -7.80
CA GLU A 90 6.76 6.43 -8.49
C GLU A 90 5.28 6.49 -8.10
N ALA A 91 4.62 5.33 -7.92
CA ALA A 91 3.26 5.28 -7.38
C ALA A 91 3.21 5.85 -5.96
N HIS A 92 4.17 5.47 -5.12
CA HIS A 92 4.32 6.04 -3.78
C HIS A 92 4.49 7.56 -3.82
N ALA A 93 5.39 8.08 -4.68
CA ALA A 93 5.65 9.51 -4.80
C ALA A 93 4.40 10.29 -5.25
N VAL A 94 3.66 9.76 -6.23
CA VAL A 94 2.39 10.34 -6.70
C VAL A 94 1.37 10.41 -5.58
N LEU A 95 1.16 9.31 -4.84
CA LEU A 95 0.16 9.25 -3.77
C LEU A 95 0.55 10.15 -2.59
N ARG A 96 1.81 10.10 -2.16
CA ARG A 96 2.30 10.94 -1.06
C ARG A 96 2.06 12.42 -1.35
N ALA A 97 2.38 12.85 -2.57
CA ALA A 97 2.17 14.24 -3.01
C ALA A 97 0.68 14.60 -3.11
N ALA A 98 -0.14 13.73 -3.71
CA ALA A 98 -1.57 13.98 -3.90
C ALA A 98 -2.33 14.06 -2.58
N LEU A 99 -2.04 13.14 -1.64
CA LEU A 99 -2.67 13.10 -0.32
C LEU A 99 -2.07 14.13 0.65
N GLN A 100 -0.97 14.80 0.26
CA GLN A 100 -0.22 15.74 1.08
C GLN A 100 0.26 15.11 2.41
N ALA A 101 0.67 13.84 2.36
CA ALA A 101 1.07 13.11 3.55
C ALA A 101 2.42 13.61 4.10
N SER A 102 2.44 14.03 5.36
CA SER A 102 3.66 14.50 6.02
C SER A 102 4.56 13.35 6.48
N ARG A 103 3.98 12.19 6.79
CA ARG A 103 4.68 10.96 7.15
C ARG A 103 4.17 9.79 6.31
N ALA A 104 5.08 8.94 5.87
CA ALA A 104 4.78 7.67 5.23
C ALA A 104 5.56 6.56 5.92
N GLU A 105 4.93 5.41 6.10
CA GLU A 105 5.60 4.17 6.50
C GLU A 105 5.33 3.13 5.43
N ILE A 106 6.39 2.43 5.01
CA ILE A 106 6.42 1.65 3.78
C ILE A 106 6.99 0.28 4.13
N LEU A 107 6.19 -0.78 3.96
CA LEU A 107 6.64 -2.15 4.06
C LEU A 107 6.60 -2.79 2.67
N ILE A 108 7.76 -3.21 2.18
CA ILE A 108 7.89 -3.85 0.88
C ILE A 108 7.95 -5.36 1.09
N VAL A 109 7.06 -6.09 0.44
CA VAL A 109 6.95 -7.54 0.54
C VAL A 109 7.05 -8.15 -0.85
N ASN A 110 8.04 -9.00 -1.05
CA ASN A 110 8.13 -9.86 -2.23
C ASN A 110 7.12 -11.00 -2.11
N ARG A 111 6.36 -11.23 -3.20
CA ARG A 111 5.26 -12.19 -3.30
C ARG A 111 5.55 -13.20 -4.40
N GLY A 112 5.16 -14.45 -4.16
CA GLY A 112 5.18 -15.49 -5.19
C GLY A 112 6.59 -15.91 -5.63
N LEU A 113 7.55 -15.93 -4.68
CA LEU A 113 8.90 -16.45 -4.92
C LEU A 113 8.85 -17.98 -5.08
N SER A 114 8.60 -18.44 -6.30
CA SER A 114 8.53 -19.88 -6.62
C SER A 114 9.87 -20.55 -6.30
N GLN A 115 9.84 -21.77 -5.75
CA GLN A 115 11.01 -22.58 -5.38
C GLN A 115 11.74 -22.18 -4.08
N GLN A 116 11.13 -21.33 -3.25
CA GLN A 116 11.63 -21.05 -1.90
C GLN A 116 10.72 -21.66 -0.83
N ALA A 117 11.30 -22.02 0.33
CA ALA A 117 10.55 -22.55 1.46
C ALA A 117 9.50 -21.55 2.00
N HIS A 118 9.77 -20.26 1.84
CA HIS A 118 8.87 -19.15 2.12
C HIS A 118 8.62 -18.36 0.84
N SER A 119 7.40 -18.46 0.28
CA SER A 119 7.01 -17.80 -0.98
C SER A 119 6.66 -16.31 -0.81
N MET A 120 6.71 -15.79 0.42
CA MET A 120 6.49 -14.39 0.80
C MET A 120 7.62 -13.94 1.71
N GLN A 121 8.22 -12.78 1.42
CA GLN A 121 9.37 -12.25 2.17
C GLN A 121 9.29 -10.73 2.29
N VAL A 122 9.56 -10.21 3.49
CA VAL A 122 9.77 -8.78 3.69
C VAL A 122 11.11 -8.39 3.07
N GLU A 123 11.08 -7.44 2.16
CA GLU A 123 12.26 -6.86 1.51
C GLU A 123 12.81 -5.71 2.36
N SER A 124 11.95 -4.77 2.75
CA SER A 124 12.35 -3.59 3.53
C SER A 124 11.18 -2.98 4.29
N HIS A 125 11.49 -2.23 5.35
CA HIS A 125 10.53 -1.44 6.12
C HIS A 125 11.14 -0.06 6.37
N VAL A 126 10.49 0.98 5.85
CA VAL A 126 11.03 2.34 5.79
C VAL A 126 10.03 3.32 6.39
N ILE A 127 10.54 4.32 7.10
CA ILE A 127 9.74 5.44 7.58
C ILE A 127 10.30 6.72 6.95
N GLU A 128 9.42 7.45 6.30
CA GLU A 128 9.72 8.74 5.67
C GLU A 128 8.93 9.84 6.36
N THR A 129 9.59 10.95 6.68
CA THR A 129 8.93 12.15 7.21
C THR A 129 9.33 13.35 6.36
N THR A 130 8.60 14.46 6.45
CA THR A 130 8.96 15.72 5.79
C THR A 130 10.31 16.28 6.24
N GLN A 131 10.93 15.75 7.30
CA GLN A 131 12.21 16.23 7.84
C GLN A 131 13.38 15.23 7.75
N GLN A 132 13.17 13.97 7.35
CA GLN A 132 14.25 13.00 7.15
C GLN A 132 13.73 11.69 6.53
N THR A 133 14.56 11.07 5.69
CA THR A 133 14.40 9.67 5.25
C THR A 133 15.37 8.82 6.08
N THR A 134 14.85 7.93 6.92
CA THR A 134 15.67 6.97 7.69
C THR A 134 15.46 5.58 7.13
N TRP A 135 16.49 5.04 6.47
CA TRP A 135 16.55 3.64 6.05
C TRP A 135 17.01 2.81 7.25
N GLN A 136 16.15 1.96 7.81
CA GLN A 136 16.56 0.91 8.74
C GLN A 136 16.51 -0.42 7.98
N GLU A 137 17.68 -1.04 7.78
CA GLU A 137 17.75 -2.43 7.35
C GLU A 137 17.27 -3.32 8.50
N ILE A 138 16.04 -3.82 8.40
CA ILE A 138 15.55 -4.83 9.34
C ILE A 138 16.05 -6.19 8.85
N SER A 139 17.15 -6.67 9.43
CA SER A 139 17.50 -8.09 9.38
C SER A 139 16.36 -8.90 10.03
N ALA A 140 15.73 -9.78 9.26
CA ALA A 140 14.57 -10.56 9.70
C ALA A 140 14.85 -11.29 11.04
N PRO A 141 13.96 -11.20 12.05
CA PRO A 141 14.07 -12.03 13.24
C PRO A 141 13.80 -13.50 12.87
N VAL A 142 14.66 -14.40 13.32
CA VAL A 142 14.38 -15.84 13.32
C VAL A 142 13.26 -16.09 14.32
N TYR A 143 12.01 -16.22 13.84
CA TYR A 143 10.89 -16.59 14.69
C TYR A 143 10.85 -18.11 14.90
N THR A 144 11.18 -18.55 16.11
CA THR A 144 10.72 -19.85 16.62
C THR A 144 9.24 -19.75 16.96
N LEU A 145 8.41 -20.58 16.30
CA LEU A 145 6.97 -20.63 16.53
C LEU A 145 6.67 -21.10 17.97
N PRO A 146 5.86 -20.37 18.77
CA PRO A 146 5.29 -20.92 20.00
C PRO A 146 4.19 -21.93 19.66
N SER A 147 4.05 -22.96 20.50
CA SER A 147 3.02 -23.99 20.36
C SER A 147 1.61 -23.39 20.39
N MET A 148 0.74 -23.94 19.54
CA MET A 148 -0.66 -23.54 19.38
C MET A 148 -1.43 -23.60 20.71
N GLN A 149 -1.95 -22.46 21.15
CA GLN A 149 -3.03 -22.41 22.13
C GLN A 149 -4.20 -21.63 21.53
N GLN A 150 -5.34 -22.32 21.45
CA GLN A 150 -6.59 -21.92 20.80
C GLN A 150 -7.08 -20.56 21.30
N ARG A 151 -7.37 -19.63 20.38
CA ARG A 151 -8.14 -18.42 20.69
C ARG A 151 -9.57 -18.58 20.21
N LYS A 152 -10.48 -18.26 21.12
CA LYS A 152 -11.94 -18.23 20.99
C LYS A 152 -12.39 -17.06 20.12
N ASP A 153 -13.57 -17.24 19.54
CA ASP A 153 -14.23 -16.42 18.53
C ASP A 153 -14.36 -14.93 18.88
N CYS A 154 -14.28 -14.08 17.85
CA CYS A 154 -14.82 -12.71 17.87
C CYS A 154 -16.20 -12.72 17.23
N ILE A 155 -17.10 -11.94 17.83
CA ILE A 155 -18.53 -11.75 17.51
C ILE A 155 -18.70 -11.22 16.08
#